data_AF-A0A962V6Q2-F1
#
_entry.id   AF-A0A962V6Q2-F1
#
_cell.length_a   1.000
_cell.length_b   1.000
_cell.length_c   1.000
_cell.angle_alpha   90.00
_cell.angle_beta   90.00
_cell.angle_gamma   90.00
#
_symmetry.space_group_name_H-M   'P 1'
#
loop_
_entity.id
_entity.type
_entity.pdbx_description
1 polymer ?
#
loop_
_entity_poly.entity_id
_entity_poly.type
_entity_poly.pdbx_seq_one_letter_code
_entity_poly.pdbx_strand_id
1 'polypeptide(L)'
;RIRGWGGINQGIIELPGEDWLPYQQVTFITPPFPEYVSGHSTFSSAAAEVLQRFTGSDRFFDGVSRSGQDIDNDGEDDLLGRYVYRKNSAFFERGPSQDIVLEWPTFTAAANEAAYSRLIGGIHFQDGDLRGRVLGREVGALAFERARNLWLGQ
;
A
#
# COMPACT_ATOMS: atom_id res chain seq x y z
N ARG A 1 -12.94 -23.40 -15.49
CA ARG A 1 -13.29 -22.96 -14.13
C ARG A 1 -12.01 -22.67 -13.37
N ILE A 2 -12.04 -21.65 -12.52
CA ILE A 2 -10.94 -21.25 -11.65
C ILE A 2 -11.45 -21.10 -10.23
N ARG A 3 -10.54 -21.17 -9.26
CA ARG A 3 -10.80 -20.82 -7.86
C ARG A 3 -10.44 -19.36 -7.63
N GLY A 4 -11.40 -18.52 -7.25
CA GLY A 4 -11.20 -17.08 -7.08
C GLY A 4 -12.22 -16.42 -6.17
N TRP A 5 -12.06 -15.13 -5.92
CA TRP A 5 -13.03 -14.33 -5.15
C TRP A 5 -14.35 -14.26 -5.91
N GLY A 6 -15.44 -14.67 -5.27
CA GLY A 6 -16.77 -14.73 -5.86
C GLY A 6 -17.53 -13.40 -5.88
N GLY A 7 -16.86 -12.30 -5.51
CA GLY A 7 -17.49 -11.01 -5.26
C GLY A 7 -17.88 -10.81 -3.80
N ILE A 8 -18.48 -9.64 -3.54
CA ILE A 8 -18.78 -9.13 -2.20
C ILE A 8 -19.45 -10.20 -1.33
N ASN A 9 -18.79 -10.52 -0.22
CA ASN A 9 -19.27 -11.46 0.80
C ASN A 9 -19.47 -12.91 0.34
N GLN A 10 -18.98 -13.29 -0.84
CA GLN A 10 -19.07 -14.67 -1.35
C GLN A 10 -17.85 -15.52 -0.97
N GLY A 11 -16.75 -14.89 -0.55
CA GLY A 11 -15.50 -15.58 -0.25
C GLY A 11 -14.88 -16.17 -1.52
N ILE A 12 -14.18 -17.31 -1.37
CA ILE A 12 -13.53 -18.01 -2.48
C ILE A 12 -14.46 -19.11 -3.00
N ILE A 13 -14.75 -19.07 -4.31
CA ILE A 13 -15.64 -20.02 -5.00
C ILE A 13 -14.99 -20.58 -6.28
N GLU A 14 -15.62 -21.57 -6.88
CA GLU A 14 -15.31 -22.05 -8.24
C GLU A 14 -16.18 -21.30 -9.26
N LEU A 15 -15.57 -20.57 -10.19
CA LEU A 15 -16.25 -19.74 -11.19
C LEU A 15 -15.64 -19.89 -12.60
N PRO A 16 -16.38 -19.57 -13.69
CA PRO A 16 -15.78 -19.35 -15.00
C PRO A 16 -14.74 -18.22 -14.94
N GLY A 17 -13.71 -18.30 -15.79
CA GLY A 17 -12.61 -17.31 -15.74
C GLY A 17 -13.07 -15.94 -16.26
N GLU A 18 -13.99 -15.96 -17.22
CA GLU A 18 -14.64 -14.78 -17.80
C GLU A 18 -15.51 -14.00 -16.80
N ASP A 19 -15.94 -14.64 -15.70
CA ASP A 19 -16.75 -14.03 -14.65
C ASP A 19 -15.88 -13.46 -13.50
N TRP A 20 -14.57 -13.71 -13.52
CA TRP A 20 -13.67 -13.27 -12.46
C TRP A 20 -13.43 -11.77 -12.49
N LEU A 21 -13.44 -11.15 -11.31
CA LEU A 21 -13.17 -9.73 -11.11
C LEU A 21 -12.07 -9.53 -10.04
N PRO A 22 -11.28 -8.45 -10.16
CA PRO A 22 -10.32 -8.07 -9.13
C PRO A 22 -10.99 -7.78 -7.77
N TYR A 23 -10.26 -7.96 -6.67
CA TYR A 23 -10.73 -7.66 -5.32
C TYR A 23 -10.75 -6.14 -5.09
N GLN A 24 -11.88 -5.53 -5.41
CA GLN A 24 -12.15 -4.10 -5.24
C GLN A 24 -13.65 -3.85 -5.17
N GLN A 25 -14.04 -2.64 -4.75
CA GLN A 25 -15.43 -2.21 -4.83
C GLN A 25 -15.89 -2.28 -6.30
N VAL A 26 -17.12 -2.73 -6.54
CA VAL A 26 -17.67 -2.92 -7.91
C VAL A 26 -17.67 -1.62 -8.74
N THR A 27 -17.73 -0.46 -8.08
CA THR A 27 -17.68 0.86 -8.71
C THR A 27 -16.26 1.36 -8.96
N PHE A 28 -15.24 0.71 -8.42
CA PHE A 28 -13.84 1.06 -8.61
C PHE A 28 -13.28 0.21 -9.73
N ILE A 29 -13.23 0.77 -10.93
CA ILE A 29 -12.67 0.08 -12.10
C ILE A 29 -11.15 0.07 -12.04
N THR A 30 -10.55 -0.99 -12.59
CA THR A 30 -9.11 -1.02 -12.85
C THR A 30 -8.73 0.22 -13.66
N PRO A 31 -7.75 1.03 -13.22
CA PRO A 31 -7.41 2.27 -13.89
C PRO A 31 -7.08 2.09 -15.38
N PRO A 32 -7.52 3.00 -16.27
CA PRO A 32 -7.40 2.84 -17.72
C PRO A 32 -6.02 3.26 -18.25
N PHE A 33 -4.96 2.68 -17.70
CA PHE A 33 -3.58 2.85 -18.17
C PHE A 33 -2.82 1.52 -18.14
N PRO A 34 -1.70 1.39 -18.88
CA PRO A 34 -0.92 0.14 -18.92
C PRO A 34 -0.47 -0.32 -17.54
N GLU A 35 -0.44 -1.64 -17.33
CA GLU A 35 -0.10 -2.26 -16.05
C GLU A 35 1.38 -2.06 -15.67
N TYR A 36 2.29 -2.07 -16.65
CA TYR A 36 3.73 -2.06 -16.41
C TYR A 36 4.35 -0.67 -16.60
N VAL A 37 5.09 -0.12 -15.62
CA VAL A 37 5.26 -0.61 -14.24
C VAL A 37 4.14 -0.13 -13.32
N SER A 38 3.99 -0.75 -12.14
CA SER A 38 3.01 -0.29 -11.16
C SER A 38 3.35 1.09 -10.62
N GLY A 39 2.44 2.04 -10.83
CA GLY A 39 2.54 3.40 -10.30
C GLY A 39 2.54 3.41 -8.77
N HIS A 40 1.67 2.63 -8.12
CA HIS A 40 1.62 2.57 -6.65
C HIS A 40 2.94 2.05 -6.06
N SER A 41 3.48 0.96 -6.63
CA SER A 41 4.79 0.43 -6.22
C SER A 41 5.92 1.44 -6.40
N THR A 42 5.86 2.24 -7.48
CA THR A 42 6.85 3.28 -7.77
C THR A 42 6.75 4.42 -6.77
N PHE A 43 5.57 4.99 -6.55
CA PHE A 43 5.38 6.12 -5.64
C PHE A 43 5.64 5.76 -4.18
N SER A 44 5.17 4.60 -3.70
CA SER A 44 5.41 4.18 -2.32
C SER A 44 6.90 3.95 -2.06
N SER A 45 7.60 3.31 -2.99
CA SER A 45 9.04 3.07 -2.87
C SER A 45 9.87 4.35 -2.96
N ALA A 46 9.47 5.31 -3.81
CA ALA A 46 10.10 6.62 -3.87
C ALA A 46 9.92 7.40 -2.56
N ALA A 47 8.72 7.36 -1.97
CA ALA A 47 8.45 8.00 -0.70
C ALA A 47 9.28 7.39 0.43
N ALA A 48 9.36 6.06 0.51
CA ALA A 48 10.20 5.37 1.50
C ALA A 48 11.68 5.75 1.37
N GLU A 49 12.22 5.79 0.15
CA GLU A 49 13.60 6.20 -0.11
C GLU A 49 13.87 7.64 0.35
N VAL A 50 12.96 8.57 0.03
CA VAL A 50 13.09 9.98 0.46
C VAL A 50 13.04 10.09 1.98
N LEU A 51 12.09 9.43 2.63
CA LEU A 51 11.94 9.46 4.09
C LEU A 51 13.15 8.86 4.79
N GLN A 52 13.65 7.72 4.32
CA GLN A 52 14.85 7.08 4.85
C GLN A 52 16.07 8.01 4.79
N ARG A 53 16.27 8.69 3.66
CA ARG A 53 17.37 9.66 3.50
C ARG A 53 17.19 10.90 4.36
N PHE A 54 15.96 11.39 4.47
CA PHE A 54 15.64 12.59 5.23
C PHE A 54 15.83 12.40 6.74
N THR A 55 15.36 11.27 7.28
CA THR A 55 15.50 10.93 8.70
C THR A 55 16.85 10.31 9.05
N GLY A 56 17.60 9.85 8.05
CA GLY A 56 18.82 9.05 8.23
C GLY A 56 18.56 7.62 8.71
N SER A 57 17.31 7.15 8.66
CA SER A 57 16.90 5.83 9.16
C SER A 57 15.68 5.29 8.41
N ASP A 58 15.65 3.99 8.13
CA ASP A 58 14.47 3.34 7.52
C ASP A 58 13.35 3.08 8.55
N ARG A 59 13.55 3.39 9.84
CA ARG A 59 12.56 3.13 10.89
C ARG A 59 11.30 3.97 10.70
N PHE A 60 10.14 3.30 10.71
CA PHE A 60 8.83 3.95 10.63
C PHE A 60 8.04 3.82 11.93
N PHE A 61 7.88 2.60 12.45
CA PHE A 61 7.23 2.37 13.74
C PHE A 61 8.24 2.39 14.88
N ASP A 62 8.00 3.23 15.89
CA ASP A 62 8.82 3.31 17.09
C ASP A 62 8.07 2.97 18.39
N GLY A 63 6.77 2.68 18.29
CA GLY A 63 5.89 2.37 19.42
C GLY A 63 5.32 3.59 20.14
N VAL A 64 5.71 4.83 19.80
CA VAL A 64 5.35 6.03 20.57
C VAL A 64 5.00 7.26 19.73
N SER A 65 5.56 7.41 18.53
CA SER A 65 5.30 8.54 17.64
C SER A 65 3.90 8.46 17.07
N ARG A 66 3.17 9.58 17.08
CA ARG A 66 1.77 9.69 16.64
C ARG A 66 1.66 10.45 15.32
N SER A 67 0.68 10.08 14.50
CA SER A 67 0.41 10.65 13.18
C SER A 67 -0.28 12.02 13.25
N GLY A 68 -0.91 12.35 14.39
CA GLY A 68 -1.81 13.49 14.55
C GLY A 68 -3.15 13.30 13.82
N GLN A 69 -3.48 12.06 13.46
CA GLN A 69 -4.73 11.67 12.81
C GLN A 69 -5.33 10.46 13.53
N ASP A 70 -6.64 10.47 13.72
CA ASP A 70 -7.44 9.32 14.15
C ASP A 70 -8.10 8.72 12.89
N ILE A 71 -7.40 7.79 12.24
CA ILE A 71 -7.82 7.17 10.97
C ILE A 71 -8.79 6.01 11.24
N ASP A 72 -8.61 5.30 12.36
CA ASP A 72 -9.49 4.19 12.75
C ASP A 72 -10.76 4.62 13.50
N ASN A 73 -10.88 5.92 13.82
CA ASN A 73 -12.01 6.59 14.49
C ASN A 73 -12.29 6.05 15.90
N ASP A 74 -11.25 5.80 16.68
CA ASP A 74 -11.37 5.32 18.06
C ASP A 74 -11.27 6.41 19.14
N GLY A 75 -11.05 7.66 18.72
CA GLY A 75 -10.92 8.81 19.59
C GLY A 75 -9.48 9.12 20.04
N GLU A 76 -8.49 8.35 19.58
CA GLU A 76 -7.07 8.56 19.87
C GLU A 76 -6.26 8.77 18.59
N ASP A 77 -5.19 9.56 18.67
CA ASP A 77 -4.27 9.73 17.53
C ASP A 77 -3.54 8.41 17.21
N ASP A 78 -3.57 7.96 15.96
CA ASP A 78 -2.88 6.76 15.52
C ASP A 78 -1.36 6.84 15.69
N LEU A 79 -0.72 5.70 15.95
CA LEU A 79 0.74 5.59 15.95
C LEU A 79 1.28 5.56 14.51
N LEU A 80 2.37 6.28 14.24
CA LEU A 80 3.07 6.19 12.96
C LEU A 80 3.57 4.77 12.72
N GLY A 81 3.26 4.19 11.57
CA GLY A 81 3.66 2.82 11.25
C GLY A 81 2.80 1.74 11.90
N ARG A 82 1.64 2.08 12.43
CA ARG A 82 0.63 1.13 12.92
C ARG A 82 -0.76 1.56 12.49
N TYR A 83 -1.62 0.59 12.19
CA TYR A 83 -3.03 0.85 11.93
C TYR A 83 -3.88 -0.28 12.51
N VAL A 84 -4.98 0.06 13.20
CA VAL A 84 -5.94 -0.92 13.72
C VAL A 84 -7.13 -1.00 12.78
N TYR A 85 -7.20 -2.07 11.98
CA TYR A 85 -8.33 -2.32 11.12
C TYR A 85 -9.47 -2.94 11.92
N ARG A 86 -10.42 -2.09 12.32
CA ARG A 86 -11.50 -2.44 13.24
C ARG A 86 -12.43 -3.52 12.71
N LYS A 87 -12.96 -4.33 13.62
CA LYS A 87 -14.02 -5.30 13.33
C LYS A 87 -15.18 -4.62 12.59
N ASN A 88 -15.65 -5.27 11.52
CA ASN A 88 -16.77 -4.80 10.68
C ASN A 88 -16.59 -3.41 10.05
N SER A 89 -15.37 -2.89 9.92
CA SER A 89 -15.11 -1.58 9.29
C SER A 89 -14.72 -1.66 7.82
N ALA A 90 -14.70 -2.85 7.22
CA ALA A 90 -14.35 -2.99 5.82
C ALA A 90 -15.33 -2.26 4.90
N PHE A 91 -14.77 -1.61 3.88
CA PHE A 91 -15.49 -0.65 3.07
C PHE A 91 -16.58 -1.28 2.19
N PHE A 92 -16.35 -2.50 1.69
CA PHE A 92 -17.25 -3.17 0.75
C PHE A 92 -17.54 -4.65 1.08
N GLU A 93 -16.96 -5.19 2.15
CA GLU A 93 -17.23 -6.56 2.63
C GLU A 93 -17.58 -6.56 4.11
N ARG A 94 -18.23 -7.62 4.58
CA ARG A 94 -18.39 -7.91 6.00
C ARG A 94 -17.06 -8.37 6.55
N GLY A 95 -16.42 -7.51 7.34
CA GLY A 95 -15.22 -7.87 8.06
C GLY A 95 -14.41 -6.65 8.46
N PRO A 96 -13.21 -6.86 9.01
CA PRO A 96 -12.74 -8.15 9.55
C PRO A 96 -13.61 -8.67 10.71
N SER A 97 -13.53 -9.95 11.05
CA SER A 97 -14.36 -10.57 12.12
C SER A 97 -13.95 -10.17 13.54
N GLN A 98 -12.75 -9.59 13.67
CA GLN A 98 -12.14 -9.04 14.86
C GLN A 98 -11.21 -7.91 14.44
N ASP A 99 -10.75 -7.10 15.39
CA ASP A 99 -9.73 -6.08 15.10
C ASP A 99 -8.44 -6.75 14.60
N ILE A 100 -7.85 -6.16 13.57
CA ILE A 100 -6.57 -6.57 13.01
C ILE A 100 -5.58 -5.43 13.23
N VAL A 101 -4.44 -5.74 13.84
CA VAL A 101 -3.35 -4.77 14.00
C VAL A 101 -2.36 -4.96 12.86
N LEU A 102 -2.18 -3.92 12.06
CA LEU A 102 -1.13 -3.83 11.04
C LEU A 102 0.01 -2.97 11.59
N GLU A 103 1.25 -3.44 11.46
CA GLU A 103 2.43 -2.75 11.95
C GLU A 103 3.57 -2.86 10.94
N TRP A 104 4.21 -1.73 10.66
CA TRP A 104 5.31 -1.59 9.71
C TRP A 104 6.55 -1.05 10.41
N PRO A 105 7.52 -1.92 10.77
CA PRO A 105 8.74 -1.49 11.43
C PRO A 105 9.55 -0.46 10.62
N THR A 106 9.46 -0.51 9.30
CA THR A 106 10.22 0.37 8.40
C THR A 106 9.40 1.01 7.30
N PHE A 107 9.87 2.13 6.75
CA PHE A 107 9.25 2.78 5.59
C PHE A 107 9.28 1.84 4.39
N THR A 108 10.39 1.09 4.23
CA THR A 108 10.51 0.05 3.21
C THR A 108 9.45 -1.05 3.37
N ALA A 109 9.17 -1.51 4.61
CA ALA A 109 8.14 -2.51 4.85
C ALA A 109 6.74 -1.99 4.48
N ALA A 110 6.39 -0.77 4.90
CA ALA A 110 5.14 -0.14 4.54
C ALA A 110 4.99 0.04 3.02
N ALA A 111 6.02 0.54 2.34
CA ALA A 111 6.00 0.72 0.89
C ALA A 111 5.86 -0.61 0.15
N ASN A 112 6.52 -1.66 0.63
CA ASN A 112 6.45 -3.01 0.07
C ASN A 112 5.07 -3.64 0.23
N GLU A 113 4.38 -3.42 1.36
CA GLU A 113 3.02 -3.93 1.55
C GLU A 113 2.00 -3.13 0.73
N ALA A 114 2.14 -1.80 0.66
CA ALA A 114 1.33 -0.97 -0.23
C ALA A 114 1.44 -1.43 -1.69
N ALA A 115 2.65 -1.78 -2.12
CA ALA A 115 2.93 -2.31 -3.45
C ALA A 115 2.35 -3.73 -3.66
N TYR A 116 2.55 -4.62 -2.68
CA TYR A 116 2.00 -5.98 -2.70
C TYR A 116 0.47 -6.02 -2.68
N SER A 117 -0.18 -5.03 -2.06
CA SER A 117 -1.64 -4.92 -2.01
C SER A 117 -2.28 -4.90 -3.40
N ARG A 118 -1.54 -4.48 -4.44
CA ARG A 118 -2.03 -4.42 -5.81
C ARG A 118 -2.12 -5.79 -6.48
N LEU A 119 -1.27 -6.74 -6.08
CA LEU A 119 -1.35 -8.14 -6.48
C LEU A 119 -2.55 -8.79 -5.82
N ILE A 120 -2.72 -8.59 -4.51
CA ILE A 120 -3.86 -9.12 -3.76
C ILE A 120 -5.19 -8.53 -4.26
N GLY A 121 -5.18 -7.25 -4.61
CA GLY A 121 -6.29 -6.56 -5.25
C GLY A 121 -6.59 -7.06 -6.68
N GLY A 122 -5.71 -7.86 -7.29
CA GLY A 122 -5.93 -8.48 -8.59
C GLY A 122 -5.75 -7.56 -9.78
N ILE A 123 -4.97 -6.48 -9.65
CA ILE A 123 -4.83 -5.47 -10.73
C ILE A 123 -3.39 -5.21 -11.18
N HIS A 124 -2.41 -5.91 -10.58
CA HIS A 124 -1.02 -5.85 -11.00
C HIS A 124 -0.40 -7.24 -10.98
N PHE A 125 0.57 -7.46 -11.86
CA PHE A 125 1.42 -8.64 -11.85
C PHE A 125 2.67 -8.40 -11.02
N GLN A 126 3.29 -9.48 -10.55
CA GLN A 126 4.49 -9.42 -9.73
C GLN A 126 5.64 -8.65 -10.41
N ASP A 127 5.81 -8.78 -11.72
CA ASP A 127 6.86 -8.07 -12.44
C ASP A 127 6.62 -6.56 -12.49
N GLY A 128 5.38 -6.12 -12.73
CA GLY A 128 5.00 -4.70 -12.70
C GLY A 128 5.24 -4.08 -11.33
N ASP A 129 4.97 -4.83 -10.26
CA ASP A 129 5.27 -4.44 -8.89
C ASP A 129 6.78 -4.36 -8.61
N LEU A 130 7.51 -5.48 -8.76
CA LEU A 130 8.94 -5.54 -8.42
C LEU A 130 9.77 -4.51 -9.19
N ARG A 131 9.45 -4.29 -10.47
CA ARG A 131 10.13 -3.29 -11.32
C ARG A 131 9.71 -1.87 -10.96
N GLY A 132 8.45 -1.66 -10.59
CA GLY A 132 7.98 -0.38 -10.04
C GLY A 132 8.73 -0.01 -8.77
N ARG A 133 8.95 -0.96 -7.85
CA ARG A 133 9.72 -0.70 -6.61
C ARG A 133 11.17 -0.31 -6.88
N VAL A 134 11.83 -0.98 -7.84
CA VAL A 134 13.19 -0.63 -8.26
C VAL A 134 13.24 0.80 -8.80
N LEU A 135 12.36 1.12 -9.76
CA LEU A 135 12.25 2.46 -10.33
C LEU A 135 11.98 3.51 -9.25
N GLY A 136 11.06 3.22 -8.33
CA GLY A 136 10.69 4.12 -7.24
C GLY A 136 11.88 4.51 -6.37
N ARG A 137 12.71 3.55 -5.97
CA ARG A 137 13.93 3.84 -5.19
C ARG A 137 14.91 4.73 -5.96
N GLU A 138 15.13 4.46 -7.24
CA GLU A 138 16.00 5.31 -8.09
C GLU A 138 15.47 6.74 -8.18
N VAL A 139 14.17 6.90 -8.45
CA VAL A 139 13.51 8.20 -8.53
C VAL A 139 13.55 8.93 -7.19
N GLY A 140 13.27 8.25 -6.08
CA GLY A 140 13.31 8.82 -4.73
C GLY A 140 14.71 9.33 -4.37
N ALA A 141 15.75 8.57 -4.70
CA ALA A 141 17.13 8.99 -4.49
C ALA A 141 17.46 10.25 -5.31
N LEU A 142 17.12 10.26 -6.61
CA LEU A 142 17.34 11.42 -7.47
C LEU A 142 16.57 12.65 -6.98
N ALA A 143 15.32 12.49 -6.57
CA ALA A 143 14.48 13.57 -6.06
C ALA A 143 15.06 14.17 -4.77
N PHE A 144 15.49 13.33 -3.83
CA PHE A 144 16.11 13.78 -2.58
C PHE A 144 17.42 14.53 -2.84
N GLU A 145 18.30 13.98 -3.67
CA GLU A 145 19.58 14.62 -4.03
C GLU A 145 19.34 15.98 -4.70
N ARG A 146 18.37 16.06 -5.62
CA ARG A 146 18.00 17.33 -6.25
C ARG A 146 17.48 18.34 -5.24
N ALA A 147 16.58 17.93 -4.35
CA ALA A 147 16.04 18.80 -3.30
C ALA A 147 17.14 19.29 -2.34
N ARG A 148 18.07 18.40 -1.94
CA ARG A 148 19.20 18.74 -1.08
C ARG A 148 20.13 19.77 -1.73
N ASN A 149 20.45 19.60 -3.01
CA ASN A 149 21.31 20.54 -3.73
C ASN A 149 20.65 21.93 -3.81
N LEU A 150 19.36 21.99 -4.16
CA LEU A 150 18.60 23.23 -4.17
C LEU A 150 18.59 23.92 -2.79
N TRP A 151 18.40 23.14 -1.72
CA TRP A 151 18.43 23.64 -0.35
C TRP A 151 19.80 24.23 0.04
N LEU A 152 20.88 23.61 -0.42
CA LEU A 152 22.26 24.03 -0.16
C LEU A 152 22.77 25.13 -1.13
N GLY A 153 21.94 25.57 -2.09
CA GLY A 153 22.33 26.56 -3.09
C GLY A 153 23.30 26.05 -4.15
N GLN A 154 23.28 24.76 -4.46
CA GLN A 154 24.10 24.08 -5.48
C GLN A 154 23.35 23.85 -6.80
#